data_AF-A0A2W0C7W7-F1
#
_entry.id   AF-A0A2W0C7W7-F1
#
_cell.length_a   1.000
_cell.length_b   1.000
_cell.length_c   1.000
_cell.angle_alpha   90.00
_cell.angle_beta   90.00
_cell.angle_gamma   90.00
#
_symmetry.space_group_name_H-M   'P 1'
#
loop_
_entity.id
_entity.type
_entity.pdbx_description
1 polymer ?
#
loop_
_entity_poly.entity_id
_entity_poly.type
_entity_poly.pdbx_seq_one_letter_code
_entity_poly.pdbx_strand_id
1 'polypeptide(L)' 'MILKTKLELPPLDRPRLEIERIAREKSCDFIMLNTFSFQAPGFYKKHGYQLMTTLENAPTGHRHYYFKKDLT' A
#
# COMPACT_ATOMS: atom_id res chain seq x y z
N MET A 1 7.58 -7.90 -7.76
CA MET A 1 8.26 -8.30 -6.52
C MET A 1 9.65 -7.64 -6.48
N ILE A 2 9.76 -6.43 -5.93
CA ILE A 2 10.99 -5.92 -5.31
C ILE A 2 10.53 -5.03 -4.13
N LEU A 3 10.64 -5.57 -2.93
CA LEU A 3 10.70 -4.81 -1.68
C LEU A 3 12.07 -5.17 -1.09
N LYS A 4 12.92 -4.19 -0.82
CA LYS A 4 14.11 -4.43 0.02
C LYS A 4 13.77 -4.70 1.48
N THR A 5 12.49 -4.72 1.85
CA THR A 5 12.05 -5.21 3.16
C THR A 5 10.61 -5.66 3.02
N LYS A 6 10.41 -6.98 2.93
CA LYS A 6 9.12 -7.65 2.95
C LYS A 6 8.50 -7.43 4.33
N LEU A 7 7.61 -6.45 4.45
CA LEU A 7 6.69 -6.36 5.58
C LEU A 7 5.30 -6.72 5.06
N GLU A 8 4.86 -7.94 5.32
CA GLU A 8 3.49 -8.35 5.04
C GLU A 8 2.58 -7.62 6.05
N LEU A 9 1.63 -6.84 5.51
CA LEU A 9 0.77 -5.96 6.29
C LEU A 9 -0.40 -6.75 6.90
N PRO A 10 -0.61 -6.76 8.22
CA PRO A 10 -1.82 -7.32 8.81
C PRO A 10 -3.04 -6.43 8.55
N PRO A 11 -4.28 -6.97 8.62
CA PRO A 11 -5.50 -6.19 8.38
C PRO A 11 -5.65 -5.04 9.38
N LEU A 12 -6.08 -3.89 8.85
CA LEU A 12 -6.27 -2.57 9.45
C LEU A 12 -6.86 -2.62 10.88
N ASP A 13 -6.35 -1.89 11.88
CA ASP A 13 -6.57 -0.44 12.00
C ASP A 13 -5.41 0.37 12.61
N ARG A 14 -4.48 -0.27 13.34
CA ARG A 14 -3.31 0.37 13.95
C ARG A 14 -1.95 0.24 13.22
N PRO A 15 -1.69 -0.71 12.30
CA PRO A 15 -0.33 -1.00 11.87
C PRO A 15 0.27 0.07 10.93
N ARG A 16 -0.52 0.83 10.16
CA ARG A 16 0.00 1.74 9.11
C ARG A 16 0.98 2.80 9.64
N LEU A 17 0.64 3.49 10.73
CA LEU A 17 1.49 4.54 11.28
C LEU A 17 2.83 3.98 11.76
N GLU A 18 2.78 2.80 12.37
CA GLU A 18 3.97 2.10 12.84
C GLU A 18 4.87 1.70 11.67
N ILE A 19 4.27 1.27 10.55
CA ILE A 19 5.02 0.92 9.35
C ILE A 19 5.64 2.14 8.69
N GLU A 20 4.89 3.25 8.62
CA GLU A 20 5.42 4.51 8.12
C GLU A 20 6.55 5.06 9.01
N ARG A 21 6.50 4.83 10.33
CA ARG A 21 7.58 5.15 11.27
C ARG A 21 8.81 4.27 11.02
N ILE A 22 8.63 2.95 11.03
CA ILE A 22 9.71 1.98 10.78
C ILE A 22 10.38 2.21 9.43
N ALA A 23 9.60 2.51 8.38
CA ALA A 23 10.14 2.76 7.06
C ALA A 23 11.00 4.03 7.02
N ARG A 24 10.60 5.10 7.72
CA ARG A 24 11.43 6.30 7.88
C ARG A 24 12.70 6.03 8.69
N GLU A 25 12.60 5.27 9.78
CA GLU A 25 13.76 4.88 10.60
C GLU A 25 14.77 4.03 9.81
N LYS A 26 14.29 3.25 8.85
CA LYS A 26 15.12 2.47 7.93
C LYS A 26 15.57 3.26 6.69
N SER A 27 15.37 4.58 6.67
CA SER A 27 15.70 5.44 5.53
C SER A 27 15.13 4.93 4.20
N CYS A 28 13.90 4.41 4.21
CA CYS A 28 13.22 3.99 3.00
C CYS A 28 12.66 5.23 2.27
N ASP A 29 12.81 5.26 0.95
CA ASP A 29 12.33 6.39 0.13
C ASP A 29 10.81 6.42 -0.02
N PHE A 30 10.18 5.23 -0.10
CA PHE A 30 8.75 5.09 -0.30
C PHE A 30 8.19 3.77 0.25
N ILE A 31 6.86 3.72 0.39
CA ILE A 31 6.08 2.51 0.66
C ILE A 31 5.28 2.17 -0.59
N MET A 32 5.27 0.89 -0.96
CA MET A 32 4.41 0.36 -2.00
C MET A 32 3.54 -0.77 -1.45
N LEU A 33 2.27 -0.76 -1.80
CA LEU A 33 1.30 -1.77 -1.39
C LEU A 33 0.27 -2.03 -2.48
N ASN A 34 -0.50 -3.10 -2.31
CA ASN A 34 -1.65 -3.39 -3.17
C ASN A 34 -2.90 -3.68 -2.34
N THR A 35 -4.07 -3.48 -2.96
CA THR A 35 -5.37 -3.74 -2.34
C THR A 35 -6.41 -4.06 -3.41
N PHE A 36 -7.44 -4.84 -3.09
CA PHE A 36 -8.52 -5.14 -4.02
C PHE A 36 -9.70 -4.18 -3.88
N SER A 37 -10.61 -4.16 -4.87
CA SER A 37 -11.83 -3.34 -4.85
C SER A 37 -12.74 -3.60 -3.66
N PHE A 38 -12.74 -4.81 -3.11
CA PHE A 38 -13.49 -5.16 -1.90
C PHE A 38 -12.75 -4.82 -0.60
N GLN A 39 -11.53 -4.26 -0.66
CA GLN A 39 -10.68 -3.94 0.50
C GLN A 39 -10.47 -2.43 0.69
N ALA A 40 -11.54 -1.65 0.52
CA ALA A 40 -11.56 -0.20 0.78
C ALA A 40 -10.38 0.60 0.14
N PRO A 41 -10.19 0.55 -1.19
CA PRO A 41 -9.06 1.23 -1.85
C PRO A 41 -9.05 2.76 -1.63
N GLY A 42 -10.21 3.36 -1.35
CA GLY A 42 -10.32 4.78 -1.00
C GLY A 42 -9.60 5.16 0.30
N PHE A 43 -9.38 4.21 1.21
CA PHE A 43 -8.64 4.43 2.44
C PHE A 43 -7.21 4.92 2.15
N TYR A 44 -6.47 4.23 1.28
CA TYR A 44 -5.08 4.56 1.00
C TYR A 44 -4.93 5.91 0.31
N LYS A 45 -5.83 6.23 -0.63
CA LYS A 45 -5.87 7.55 -1.29
C LYS A 45 -6.00 8.70 -0.28
N LYS A 46 -6.89 8.56 0.71
CA LYS A 46 -7.07 9.56 1.77
C LYS A 46 -5.84 9.76 2.65
N HIS A 47 -4.92 8.78 2.68
CA HIS A 47 -3.73 8.78 3.52
C HIS A 47 -2.43 9.14 2.78
N GLY A 48 -2.55 9.75 1.60
CA GLY A 48 -1.43 10.24 0.81
C GLY A 48 -0.75 9.18 -0.07
N TYR A 49 -1.38 8.02 -0.24
CA TYR A 49 -0.90 7.04 -1.23
C TYR A 49 -1.44 7.39 -2.62
N GLN A 50 -0.54 7.42 -3.58
CA GLN A 50 -0.80 7.65 -4.99
C GLN A 50 -1.05 6.33 -5.72
N LEU A 51 -2.11 6.27 -6.52
CA LEU A 51 -2.41 5.11 -7.36
C LEU A 51 -1.40 5.04 -8.50
N MET A 52 -0.65 3.95 -8.58
CA MET A 52 0.34 3.72 -9.64
C MET A 52 -0.28 2.96 -10.82
N THR A 53 -1.01 1.88 -10.53
CA THR A 53 -1.67 1.08 -11.56
C THR A 53 -2.88 0.35 -10.99
N THR A 54 -3.77 -0.06 -11.89
CA THR A 54 -4.93 -0.90 -11.59
C THR A 54 -4.95 -2.05 -12.59
N LEU A 55 -5.05 -3.28 -12.07
CA LEU A 55 -5.36 -4.45 -12.89
C LEU A 55 -6.87 -4.67 -12.86
N GLU A 56 -7.49 -4.57 -14.02
CA GLU A 56 -8.90 -4.86 -14.20
C GLU A 56 -9.13 -6.37 -14.21
N ASN A 57 -10.29 -6.79 -13.69
CA ASN A 57 -10.72 -8.19 -13.66
C ASN A 57 -9.71 -9.15 -12.98
N ALA A 58 -9.05 -8.68 -11.92
CA ALA A 58 -8.04 -9.41 -11.16
C ALA A 58 -8.31 -9.32 -9.64
N PRO A 59 -8.80 -10.38 -8.98
CA PRO A 59 -9.40 -11.59 -9.58
C PRO A 59 -10.71 -11.25 -10.32
N THR A 60 -11.27 -12.21 -11.05
CA THR A 60 -12.47 -12.02 -11.88
C THR A 60 -13.57 -11.24 -11.13
N GLY A 61 -14.09 -10.17 -11.75
CA GLY A 61 -15.10 -9.28 -11.18
C GLY A 61 -14.57 -8.19 -10.25
N HIS A 62 -13.26 -8.13 -10.01
CA HIS A 62 -12.64 -7.18 -9.08
C HIS A 62 -11.47 -6.42 -9.72
N ARG A 63 -11.09 -5.31 -9.07
CA ARG A 63 -9.91 -4.52 -9.44
C ARG A 63 -8.81 -4.72 -8.43
N HIS A 64 -7.57 -4.85 -8.90
CA HIS A 64 -6.37 -4.90 -8.08
C HIS A 64 -5.61 -3.58 -8.20
N TYR A 65 -5.55 -2.81 -7.12
CA TYR A 65 -4.90 -1.51 -7.11
C TYR A 65 -3.49 -1.63 -6.52
N TYR A 66 -2.56 -0.89 -7.10
CA TYR A 66 -1.20 -0.73 -6.60
C TYR A 66 -0.95 0.73 -6.25
N PHE A 67 -0.45 0.96 -5.05
CA PHE A 67 -0.27 2.27 -4.47
C PHE A 67 1.18 2.51 -4.08
N LYS A 68 1.64 3.75 -4.19
CA LYS A 68 2.93 4.24 -3.72
C LYS A 68 2.74 5.45 -2.81
N LYS A 69 3.54 5.58 -1.77
CA LYS A 69 3.65 6.79 -0.95
C LYS A 69 5.11 7.10 -0.70
N ASP A 70 5.56 8.26 -1.16
CA ASP A 70 6.88 8.77 -0.82
C ASP A 70 6.96 9.16 0.67
N LEU A 71 8.09 8.90 1.31
CA LEU A 71 8.30 9.09 2.75
C LEU A 71 9.15 10.32 3.11
N THR A 72 9.68 11.00 2.10
CA THR A 72 10.36 12.30 2.19
C THR A 72 9.52 13.35 2.88
#